data_AF-A0A7K3YD82-F1
#
_entry.id   AF-A0A7K3YD82-F1
#
_cell.length_a   1.000
_cell.length_b   1.000
_cell.length_c   1.000
_cell.angle_alpha   90.00
_cell.angle_beta   90.00
_cell.angle_gamma   90.00
#
_symmetry.space_group_name_H-M   'P 1'
#
loop_
_entity.id
_entity.type
_entity.pdbx_description
1 polymer ?
#
loop_
_entity_poly.entity_id
_entity_poly.type
_entity_poly.pdbx_seq_one_letter_code
_entity_poly.pdbx_strand_id
1 'polypeptide(L)'
;SPLDFNQDGTVTQNYSRHSRTVISFNNSSEGNINHLILKSNGYGVSITGASPTLKNILFDNLAYGVSMTGIEAAPIIEDCIFNNTTYPLETSLLCFPASLAGNTFTGSSYKGIKIPAETLNQNASISPRPFGEMENAPYIFENFIVNAELTINPGVKCKFLDSKNITVNRWMKAIGTSEKPIVFTSIRDDYYGGDTNADGTASAATGSHWNGIIFSDPSIDADCILQNVIIKNAYEAVTTNNASPTISQVTFYTNRNAVHAVGASNPAISNCDFVGQSQRAVNNVNQSFIINATNCWWGSSDGPIIANGPSGSRQAITERVNFDPFRNNGLNQPLIGDVSSNGIIQAYDASLVLQAAVGSLTLEPHQVPAADVSGDGNITAYDATLILEYVAGLRANVPGSLKASISPALTINPSESNVGTDVFVSLNLADLPASVGVDLILKFDPELLQAIEILPGDFDNFMQAADINNEKGCIRIAASSIDNNSNGTWNIIHFEIQQDNSGDFQTDVSAALFRVNEKDETASAINGTISYMVPTGLDLQTENSSLQC
;
A
#
# COMPACT_ATOMS: atom_id res chain seq x y z
N SER A 1 -26.71 -31.77 -3.70
CA SER A 1 -25.80 -32.20 -4.78
C SER A 1 -26.51 -33.17 -5.70
N PRO A 2 -26.30 -33.11 -7.01
CA PRO A 2 -26.84 -34.11 -7.92
C PRO A 2 -26.30 -35.51 -7.55
N LEU A 3 -27.12 -36.54 -7.77
CA LEU A 3 -26.74 -37.93 -7.57
C LEU A 3 -25.60 -38.32 -8.52
N ASP A 4 -24.85 -39.36 -8.16
CA ASP A 4 -23.88 -40.01 -9.06
C ASP A 4 -24.63 -40.64 -10.25
N PHE A 5 -24.82 -39.85 -11.31
CA PHE A 5 -25.48 -40.28 -12.54
C PHE A 5 -24.65 -41.31 -13.32
N ASN A 6 -23.34 -41.39 -13.07
CA ASN A 6 -22.47 -42.38 -13.70
C ASN A 6 -22.48 -43.72 -12.97
N GLN A 7 -23.03 -43.76 -11.74
CA GLN A 7 -23.08 -44.92 -10.86
C GLN A 7 -21.70 -45.57 -10.65
N ASP A 8 -20.64 -44.77 -10.69
CA ASP A 8 -19.26 -45.24 -10.52
C ASP A 8 -18.82 -45.26 -9.05
N GLY A 9 -19.70 -44.85 -8.14
CA GLY A 9 -19.45 -44.85 -6.69
C GLY A 9 -18.54 -43.70 -6.26
N THR A 10 -18.22 -42.77 -7.17
CA THR A 10 -17.44 -41.58 -6.89
C THR A 10 -18.31 -40.34 -7.08
N VAL A 11 -18.21 -39.40 -6.14
CA VAL A 11 -18.77 -38.05 -6.32
C VAL A 11 -17.82 -37.17 -7.16
N THR A 12 -16.72 -37.76 -7.63
CA THR A 12 -15.53 -37.07 -8.10
C THR A 12 -15.46 -37.14 -9.62
N GLN A 13 -16.21 -36.26 -10.29
CA GLN A 13 -15.87 -35.94 -11.67
C GLN A 13 -14.58 -35.10 -11.65
N ASN A 14 -13.46 -35.74 -11.97
CA ASN A 14 -12.29 -35.05 -12.52
C ASN A 14 -12.75 -34.46 -13.87
N TYR A 15 -13.35 -33.28 -13.82
CA TYR A 15 -13.74 -32.56 -15.02
C TYR A 15 -12.47 -32.21 -15.80
N SER A 16 -12.23 -32.86 -16.94
CA SER A 16 -11.38 -32.26 -17.96
C SER A 16 -11.98 -30.89 -18.34
N ARG A 17 -11.14 -29.89 -18.66
CA ARG A 17 -11.60 -28.53 -19.00
C ARG A 17 -12.51 -28.59 -20.22
N HIS A 18 -13.82 -28.58 -20.00
CA HIS A 18 -14.80 -28.41 -21.05
C HIS A 18 -15.20 -26.93 -21.10
N SER A 19 -14.90 -26.26 -22.22
CA SER A 19 -15.29 -24.86 -22.51
C SER A 19 -16.80 -24.72 -22.77
N ARG A 20 -17.65 -25.25 -21.87
CA ARG A 20 -19.10 -25.18 -21.96
C ARG A 20 -19.63 -24.02 -21.13
N THR A 21 -20.71 -23.43 -21.60
CA THR A 21 -21.46 -22.38 -20.90
C THR A 21 -22.70 -22.98 -20.26
N VAL A 22 -22.97 -22.68 -18.98
CA VAL A 22 -24.17 -23.19 -18.29
C VAL A 22 -25.42 -22.43 -18.72
N ILE A 23 -25.39 -21.09 -18.71
CA ILE A 23 -26.52 -20.23 -19.10
C ILE A 23 -26.03 -19.15 -20.07
N SER A 24 -26.79 -18.90 -21.15
CA SER A 24 -26.51 -17.82 -22.09
C SER A 24 -27.70 -16.86 -22.22
N PHE A 25 -27.44 -15.56 -22.06
CA PHE A 25 -28.36 -14.47 -22.40
C PHE A 25 -27.86 -13.79 -23.68
N ASN A 26 -28.64 -13.89 -24.76
CA ASN A 26 -28.31 -13.27 -26.05
C ASN A 26 -29.02 -11.92 -26.21
N ASN A 27 -28.70 -11.15 -27.25
CA ASN A 27 -29.31 -9.85 -27.51
C ASN A 27 -30.84 -9.89 -27.34
N SER A 28 -31.37 -8.88 -26.65
CA SER A 28 -32.80 -8.74 -26.34
C SER A 28 -33.38 -9.79 -25.38
N SER A 29 -32.54 -10.66 -24.80
CA SER A 29 -32.98 -11.56 -23.71
C SER A 29 -33.13 -10.77 -22.42
N GLU A 30 -34.21 -11.04 -21.69
CA GLU A 30 -34.42 -10.57 -20.33
C GLU A 30 -34.45 -11.78 -19.40
N GLY A 31 -34.04 -11.60 -18.15
CA GLY A 31 -34.20 -12.64 -17.15
C GLY A 31 -33.68 -12.27 -15.78
N ASN A 32 -34.27 -12.92 -14.79
CA ASN A 32 -33.85 -12.84 -13.41
C ASN A 32 -33.50 -14.27 -12.97
N ILE A 33 -32.24 -14.50 -12.59
CA ILE A 33 -31.81 -15.76 -11.99
C ILE A 33 -31.35 -15.50 -10.56
N ASN A 34 -31.86 -16.32 -9.64
CA ASN A 34 -31.71 -16.13 -8.22
C ASN A 34 -31.58 -17.48 -7.49
N HIS A 35 -30.73 -17.58 -6.47
CA HIS A 35 -30.53 -18.79 -5.65
C HIS A 35 -30.11 -20.03 -6.46
N LEU A 36 -29.06 -19.89 -7.27
CA LEU A 36 -28.52 -20.99 -8.09
C LEU A 36 -27.12 -21.40 -7.65
N ILE A 37 -26.77 -22.65 -7.93
CA ILE A 37 -25.38 -23.13 -7.87
C ILE A 37 -24.97 -23.49 -9.30
N LEU A 38 -24.02 -22.75 -9.85
CA LEU A 38 -23.43 -22.98 -11.16
C LEU A 38 -22.02 -23.55 -10.97
N LYS A 39 -21.81 -24.79 -11.40
CA LYS A 39 -20.56 -25.53 -11.22
C LYS A 39 -20.18 -26.28 -12.49
N SER A 40 -18.96 -26.09 -12.99
CA SER A 40 -18.29 -26.84 -14.09
C SER A 40 -17.00 -26.10 -14.50
N ASN A 41 -15.99 -26.77 -15.07
CA ASN A 41 -14.70 -26.14 -15.48
C ASN A 41 -14.76 -25.15 -16.69
N GLY A 42 -15.89 -24.46 -16.92
CA GLY A 42 -16.17 -23.61 -18.09
C GLY A 42 -16.71 -22.22 -17.71
N TYR A 43 -17.74 -21.76 -18.42
CA TYR A 43 -18.41 -20.47 -18.20
C TYR A 43 -19.71 -20.67 -17.41
N GLY A 44 -19.92 -19.88 -16.36
CA GLY A 44 -21.18 -19.92 -15.59
C GLY A 44 -22.30 -19.29 -16.39
N VAL A 45 -22.22 -17.97 -16.57
CA VAL A 45 -23.17 -17.19 -17.38
C VAL A 45 -22.42 -16.47 -18.50
N SER A 46 -22.91 -16.58 -19.73
CA SER A 46 -22.49 -15.75 -20.86
C SER A 46 -23.58 -14.75 -21.19
N ILE A 47 -23.21 -13.48 -21.37
CA ILE A 47 -24.11 -12.39 -21.70
C ILE A 47 -23.61 -11.74 -22.99
N THR A 48 -24.48 -11.61 -23.98
CA THR A 48 -24.22 -10.91 -25.23
C THR A 48 -25.32 -9.87 -25.42
N GLY A 49 -25.01 -8.59 -25.17
CA GLY A 49 -25.94 -7.45 -25.36
C GLY A 49 -27.30 -7.60 -24.67
N ALA A 50 -27.31 -8.16 -23.46
CA ALA A 50 -28.50 -8.33 -22.61
C ALA A 50 -28.22 -7.83 -21.18
N SER A 51 -29.28 -7.50 -20.45
CA SER A 51 -29.18 -6.95 -19.07
C SER A 51 -29.94 -7.79 -18.04
N PRO A 52 -29.61 -9.09 -17.88
CA PRO A 52 -30.24 -9.91 -16.84
C PRO A 52 -29.88 -9.45 -15.42
N THR A 53 -30.68 -9.87 -14.45
CA THR A 53 -30.39 -9.73 -13.02
C THR A 53 -29.93 -11.08 -12.46
N LEU A 54 -28.71 -11.13 -11.91
CA LEU A 54 -28.10 -12.30 -11.30
C LEU A 54 -27.94 -12.02 -9.79
N LYS A 55 -28.63 -12.78 -8.93
CA LYS A 55 -28.55 -12.61 -7.47
C LYS A 55 -28.36 -13.92 -6.72
N ASN A 56 -27.65 -13.90 -5.59
CA ASN A 56 -27.51 -15.07 -4.71
C ASN A 56 -27.05 -16.34 -5.46
N ILE A 57 -26.06 -16.21 -6.36
CA ILE A 57 -25.54 -17.32 -7.15
C ILE A 57 -24.19 -17.77 -6.59
N LEU A 58 -24.02 -19.06 -6.39
CA LEU A 58 -22.72 -19.67 -6.16
C LEU A 58 -22.12 -20.10 -7.50
N PHE A 59 -21.07 -19.41 -7.93
CA PHE A 59 -20.20 -19.79 -9.03
C PHE A 59 -19.04 -20.63 -8.46
N ASP A 60 -19.02 -21.94 -8.69
CA ASP A 60 -18.06 -22.86 -8.10
C ASP A 60 -17.20 -23.58 -9.14
N ASN A 61 -15.88 -23.47 -9.00
CA ASN A 61 -14.88 -24.18 -9.81
C ASN A 61 -15.09 -23.96 -11.32
N LEU A 62 -15.05 -22.69 -11.74
CA LEU A 62 -15.28 -22.21 -13.11
C LEU A 62 -14.04 -21.51 -13.67
N ALA A 63 -13.86 -21.54 -14.98
CA ALA A 63 -12.87 -20.67 -15.64
C ALA A 63 -13.36 -19.22 -15.64
N TYR A 64 -14.66 -19.03 -15.92
CA TYR A 64 -15.31 -17.72 -15.93
C TYR A 64 -16.64 -17.81 -15.18
N GLY A 65 -16.84 -16.91 -14.21
CA GLY A 65 -18.12 -16.81 -13.50
C GLY A 65 -19.18 -16.23 -14.44
N VAL A 66 -19.02 -14.96 -14.78
CA VAL A 66 -19.81 -14.24 -15.77
C VAL A 66 -18.89 -13.68 -16.86
N SER A 67 -19.17 -13.99 -18.13
CA SER A 67 -18.48 -13.41 -19.30
C SER A 67 -19.46 -12.58 -20.11
N MET A 68 -19.09 -11.35 -20.45
CA MET A 68 -20.00 -10.37 -21.03
C MET A 68 -19.39 -9.69 -22.25
N THR A 69 -20.17 -9.64 -23.32
CA THR A 69 -19.84 -8.95 -24.57
C THR A 69 -21.04 -8.15 -25.06
N GLY A 70 -20.84 -7.31 -26.08
CA GLY A 70 -21.87 -6.44 -26.64
C GLY A 70 -21.68 -4.97 -26.27
N ILE A 71 -22.72 -4.18 -26.47
CA ILE A 71 -22.70 -2.71 -26.32
C ILE A 71 -23.94 -2.31 -25.52
N GLU A 72 -23.79 -1.37 -24.59
CA GLU A 72 -24.86 -0.73 -23.80
C GLU A 72 -25.71 -1.68 -22.94
N ALA A 73 -25.23 -2.92 -22.72
CA ALA A 73 -25.82 -3.84 -21.76
C ALA A 73 -25.29 -3.56 -20.35
N ALA A 74 -26.19 -3.58 -19.37
CA ALA A 74 -25.92 -3.22 -17.99
C ALA A 74 -26.63 -4.19 -17.01
N PRO A 75 -26.23 -5.47 -16.97
CA PRO A 75 -26.80 -6.43 -16.03
C PRO A 75 -26.50 -6.06 -14.58
N ILE A 76 -27.25 -6.66 -13.66
CA ILE A 76 -27.02 -6.59 -12.22
C ILE A 76 -26.42 -7.91 -11.78
N ILE A 77 -25.30 -7.88 -11.06
CA ILE A 77 -24.66 -9.07 -10.48
C ILE A 77 -24.42 -8.77 -9.00
N GLU A 78 -25.29 -9.27 -8.12
CA GLU A 78 -25.25 -8.93 -6.70
C GLU A 78 -25.30 -10.16 -5.81
N ASP A 79 -24.72 -10.07 -4.62
CA ASP A 79 -24.79 -11.09 -3.57
C ASP A 79 -24.35 -12.49 -4.05
N CYS A 80 -23.47 -12.56 -5.04
CA CYS A 80 -22.94 -13.82 -5.57
C CYS A 80 -21.64 -14.22 -4.89
N ILE A 81 -21.39 -15.52 -4.83
CA ILE A 81 -20.13 -16.09 -4.29
C ILE A 81 -19.37 -16.69 -5.47
N PHE A 82 -18.15 -16.23 -5.71
CA PHE A 82 -17.24 -16.83 -6.68
C PHE A 82 -16.19 -17.65 -5.94
N ASN A 83 -16.34 -18.97 -5.97
CA ASN A 83 -15.45 -19.93 -5.31
C ASN A 83 -14.59 -20.65 -6.34
N ASN A 84 -13.26 -20.59 -6.18
CA ASN A 84 -12.30 -21.21 -7.10
C ASN A 84 -12.58 -20.88 -8.58
N THR A 85 -12.92 -19.63 -8.87
CA THR A 85 -13.26 -19.16 -10.21
C THR A 85 -12.13 -18.32 -10.79
N THR A 86 -11.50 -18.76 -11.88
CA THR A 86 -10.30 -18.09 -12.43
C THR A 86 -10.59 -16.64 -12.81
N TYR A 87 -11.72 -16.32 -13.42
CA TYR A 87 -12.13 -14.93 -13.65
C TYR A 87 -13.60 -14.77 -13.23
N PRO A 88 -13.88 -14.21 -12.04
CA PRO A 88 -15.25 -14.00 -11.58
C PRO A 88 -16.11 -13.21 -12.57
N LEU A 89 -15.54 -12.15 -13.14
CA LEU A 89 -16.16 -11.34 -14.17
C LEU A 89 -15.16 -11.07 -15.30
N GLU A 90 -15.57 -11.36 -16.52
CA GLU A 90 -14.97 -10.83 -17.74
C GLU A 90 -16.00 -9.96 -18.46
N THR A 91 -15.63 -8.72 -18.79
CA THR A 91 -16.54 -7.82 -19.51
C THR A 91 -15.84 -6.84 -20.44
N SER A 92 -16.46 -6.58 -21.59
CA SER A 92 -16.10 -5.47 -22.49
C SER A 92 -16.31 -4.11 -21.80
N LEU A 93 -15.47 -3.12 -22.13
CA LEU A 93 -15.66 -1.76 -21.63
C LEU A 93 -16.97 -1.10 -22.11
N LEU A 94 -17.60 -1.66 -23.15
CA LEU A 94 -18.87 -1.18 -23.70
C LEU A 94 -20.09 -1.87 -23.07
N CYS A 95 -19.89 -2.81 -22.15
CA CYS A 95 -20.93 -3.65 -21.57
C CYS A 95 -20.69 -3.81 -20.05
N PHE A 96 -20.67 -2.73 -19.27
CA PHE A 96 -20.41 -2.85 -17.84
C PHE A 96 -21.67 -3.13 -17.01
N PRO A 97 -21.60 -4.02 -16.00
CA PRO A 97 -22.69 -4.20 -15.03
C PRO A 97 -23.13 -2.88 -14.38
N ALA A 98 -24.44 -2.74 -14.19
CA ALA A 98 -25.04 -1.64 -13.44
C ALA A 98 -24.69 -1.70 -11.94
N SER A 99 -24.52 -2.91 -11.40
CA SER A 99 -24.15 -3.15 -10.01
C SER A 99 -23.34 -4.44 -9.84
N LEU A 100 -22.42 -4.38 -8.88
CA LEU A 100 -21.53 -5.46 -8.44
C LEU A 100 -21.54 -5.65 -6.91
N ALA A 101 -22.56 -5.13 -6.24
CA ALA A 101 -22.62 -5.07 -4.77
C ALA A 101 -22.77 -6.45 -4.11
N GLY A 102 -22.20 -6.62 -2.91
CA GLY A 102 -22.39 -7.80 -2.07
C GLY A 102 -21.73 -9.10 -2.58
N ASN A 103 -21.02 -9.05 -3.71
CA ASN A 103 -20.30 -10.22 -4.21
C ASN A 103 -19.10 -10.56 -3.32
N THR A 104 -18.72 -11.83 -3.24
CA THR A 104 -17.56 -12.29 -2.48
C THR A 104 -16.68 -13.25 -3.28
N PHE A 105 -15.38 -13.26 -2.97
CA PHE A 105 -14.40 -14.17 -3.57
C PHE A 105 -13.91 -15.16 -2.51
N THR A 106 -13.91 -16.45 -2.82
CA THR A 106 -13.40 -17.49 -1.93
C THR A 106 -12.50 -18.48 -2.67
N GLY A 107 -11.66 -19.20 -1.93
CA GLY A 107 -10.72 -20.16 -2.49
C GLY A 107 -9.68 -19.47 -3.38
N SER A 108 -9.41 -20.04 -4.56
CA SER A 108 -8.42 -19.53 -5.53
C SER A 108 -9.00 -18.59 -6.59
N SER A 109 -10.14 -17.94 -6.31
CA SER A 109 -10.74 -17.00 -7.26
C SER A 109 -9.86 -15.76 -7.46
N TYR A 110 -9.68 -15.33 -8.71
CA TYR A 110 -9.00 -14.05 -8.96
C TYR A 110 -9.84 -12.89 -8.42
N LYS A 111 -9.16 -11.83 -8.00
CA LYS A 111 -9.77 -10.71 -7.30
C LYS A 111 -9.75 -9.47 -8.21
N GLY A 112 -10.48 -9.50 -9.31
CA GLY A 112 -10.51 -8.40 -10.27
C GLY A 112 -11.54 -8.57 -11.39
N ILE A 113 -11.67 -7.52 -12.21
CA ILE A 113 -12.56 -7.47 -13.37
C ILE A 113 -11.72 -7.68 -14.63
N LYS A 114 -11.89 -8.80 -15.32
CA LYS A 114 -11.16 -9.05 -16.57
C LYS A 114 -11.74 -8.23 -17.72
N ILE A 115 -10.87 -7.53 -18.42
CA ILE A 115 -11.14 -6.94 -19.72
C ILE A 115 -10.63 -7.92 -20.78
N PRO A 116 -11.50 -8.42 -21.67
CA PRO A 116 -11.11 -9.37 -22.70
C PRO A 116 -10.18 -8.70 -23.71
N ALA A 117 -9.56 -9.52 -24.57
CA ALA A 117 -8.89 -8.96 -25.74
C ALA A 117 -9.93 -8.31 -26.65
N GLU A 118 -9.90 -6.99 -26.78
CA GLU A 118 -10.86 -6.24 -27.59
C GLU A 118 -10.25 -5.02 -28.28
N THR A 119 -10.94 -4.59 -29.34
CA THR A 119 -10.68 -3.31 -30.00
C THR A 119 -11.82 -2.36 -29.67
N LEU A 120 -11.51 -1.33 -28.91
CA LEU A 120 -12.44 -0.27 -28.53
C LEU A 120 -12.70 0.63 -29.74
N ASN A 121 -13.90 0.54 -30.29
CA ASN A 121 -14.36 1.33 -31.44
C ASN A 121 -15.41 2.40 -31.08
N GLN A 122 -15.75 2.53 -29.79
CA GLN A 122 -16.62 3.56 -29.26
C GLN A 122 -15.99 4.16 -28.00
N ASN A 123 -16.37 5.39 -27.68
CA ASN A 123 -15.80 6.10 -26.53
C ASN A 123 -16.17 5.37 -25.24
N ALA A 124 -15.21 5.18 -24.36
CA ALA A 124 -15.42 4.53 -23.07
C ALA A 124 -14.62 5.19 -21.96
N SER A 125 -15.09 4.99 -20.73
CA SER A 125 -14.40 5.42 -19.52
C SER A 125 -14.25 4.28 -18.54
N ILE A 126 -13.12 4.22 -17.85
CA ILE A 126 -12.85 3.29 -16.75
C ILE A 126 -12.88 4.09 -15.45
N SER A 127 -13.61 3.58 -14.46
CA SER A 127 -13.76 4.19 -13.13
C SER A 127 -13.51 3.16 -12.05
N PRO A 128 -13.15 3.57 -10.82
CA PRO A 128 -13.18 2.67 -9.66
C PRO A 128 -14.53 1.96 -9.52
N ARG A 129 -14.52 0.65 -9.26
CA ARG A 129 -15.73 -0.16 -9.07
C ARG A 129 -15.59 -1.10 -7.87
N PRO A 130 -16.64 -1.25 -7.05
CA PRO A 130 -16.65 -2.28 -6.03
C PRO A 130 -16.81 -3.65 -6.69
N PHE A 131 -16.03 -4.64 -6.26
CA PHE A 131 -16.25 -6.03 -6.66
C PHE A 131 -15.56 -6.97 -5.68
N GLY A 132 -16.26 -8.02 -5.24
CA GLY A 132 -15.84 -8.77 -4.07
C GLY A 132 -15.92 -7.90 -2.82
N GLU A 133 -14.92 -8.04 -1.94
CA GLU A 133 -14.78 -7.26 -0.71
C GLU A 133 -14.04 -5.92 -0.94
N MET A 134 -13.66 -5.61 -2.18
CA MET A 134 -12.90 -4.40 -2.51
C MET A 134 -13.83 -3.27 -2.95
N GLU A 135 -13.60 -2.06 -2.45
CA GLU A 135 -14.29 -0.84 -2.93
C GLU A 135 -13.82 -0.40 -4.33
N ASN A 136 -12.60 -0.76 -4.70
CA ASN A 136 -11.98 -0.39 -5.97
C ASN A 136 -11.11 -1.55 -6.49
N ALA A 137 -11.79 -2.49 -7.14
CA ALA A 137 -11.22 -3.69 -7.71
C ALA A 137 -10.30 -3.40 -8.91
N PRO A 138 -9.21 -4.16 -9.08
CA PRO A 138 -8.32 -4.00 -10.23
C PRO A 138 -8.96 -4.53 -11.52
N TYR A 139 -8.62 -3.87 -12.63
CA TYR A 139 -8.96 -4.30 -13.99
C TYR A 139 -7.85 -5.16 -14.57
N ILE A 140 -8.16 -6.37 -15.02
CA ILE A 140 -7.22 -7.34 -15.55
C ILE A 140 -7.29 -7.33 -17.08
N PHE A 141 -6.30 -6.73 -17.71
CA PHE A 141 -6.22 -6.58 -19.16
C PHE A 141 -5.53 -7.75 -19.83
N GLU A 142 -6.14 -8.17 -20.95
CA GLU A 142 -5.44 -8.86 -22.01
C GLU A 142 -4.87 -7.86 -23.03
N ASN A 143 -4.73 -8.23 -24.30
CA ASN A 143 -4.33 -7.27 -25.34
C ASN A 143 -5.50 -6.34 -25.66
N PHE A 144 -5.30 -5.05 -25.48
CA PHE A 144 -6.36 -4.05 -25.65
C PHE A 144 -5.98 -3.03 -26.71
N ILE A 145 -6.88 -2.71 -27.63
CA ILE A 145 -6.63 -1.74 -28.70
C ILE A 145 -7.61 -0.58 -28.57
N VAL A 146 -7.11 0.66 -28.53
CA VAL A 146 -7.90 1.89 -28.48
C VAL A 146 -7.95 2.52 -29.86
N ASN A 147 -9.03 2.28 -30.62
CA ASN A 147 -9.33 2.95 -31.89
C ASN A 147 -10.34 4.10 -31.73
N ALA A 148 -10.81 4.33 -30.52
CA ALA A 148 -11.75 5.38 -30.14
C ALA A 148 -11.16 6.23 -29.00
N GLU A 149 -12.01 6.78 -28.14
CA GLU A 149 -11.58 7.57 -26.99
C GLU A 149 -11.61 6.71 -25.71
N LEU A 150 -10.47 6.58 -25.04
CA LEU A 150 -10.41 5.94 -23.71
C LEU A 150 -10.06 6.97 -22.64
N THR A 151 -10.96 7.15 -21.67
CA THR A 151 -10.67 7.92 -20.46
C THR A 151 -10.49 6.97 -19.28
N ILE A 152 -9.43 7.14 -18.50
CA ILE A 152 -9.20 6.40 -17.26
C ILE A 152 -9.25 7.40 -16.12
N ASN A 153 -10.21 7.21 -15.21
CA ASN A 153 -10.46 8.11 -14.10
C ASN A 153 -9.49 7.87 -12.91
N PRO A 154 -9.28 8.86 -12.03
CA PRO A 154 -8.39 8.74 -10.87
C PRO A 154 -8.62 7.50 -10.01
N GLY A 155 -7.54 6.90 -9.53
CA GLY A 155 -7.54 5.75 -8.62
C GLY A 155 -7.76 4.39 -9.28
N VAL A 156 -7.95 4.31 -10.60
CA VAL A 156 -8.07 3.02 -11.32
C VAL A 156 -6.75 2.25 -11.29
N LYS A 157 -6.83 0.93 -11.08
CA LYS A 157 -5.70 0.01 -11.23
C LYS A 157 -5.89 -0.87 -12.46
N CYS A 158 -5.01 -0.72 -13.44
CA CYS A 158 -4.93 -1.52 -14.65
C CYS A 158 -3.78 -2.53 -14.52
N LYS A 159 -4.11 -3.81 -14.36
CA LYS A 159 -3.16 -4.91 -14.31
C LYS A 159 -3.15 -5.68 -15.61
N PHE A 160 -1.99 -6.06 -16.12
CA PHE A 160 -1.85 -6.77 -17.38
C PHE A 160 -1.39 -8.20 -17.16
N LEU A 161 -2.04 -9.14 -17.85
CA LEU A 161 -1.53 -10.51 -17.94
C LEU A 161 -0.13 -10.51 -18.61
N ASP A 162 0.62 -11.58 -18.40
CA ASP A 162 1.99 -11.69 -18.91
C ASP A 162 2.05 -11.44 -20.43
N SER A 163 3.03 -10.63 -20.84
CA SER A 163 3.27 -10.24 -22.24
C SER A 163 2.09 -9.52 -22.93
N LYS A 164 1.14 -8.97 -22.17
CA LYS A 164 0.04 -8.15 -22.73
C LYS A 164 0.36 -6.67 -22.70
N ASN A 165 -0.36 -5.92 -23.51
CA ASN A 165 -0.21 -4.47 -23.67
C ASN A 165 -1.55 -3.80 -23.96
N ILE A 166 -1.53 -2.48 -23.86
CA ILE A 166 -2.52 -1.60 -24.48
C ILE A 166 -1.87 -0.88 -25.67
N THR A 167 -2.54 -0.90 -26.81
CA THR A 167 -2.14 -0.18 -28.03
C THR A 167 -3.12 0.94 -28.32
N VAL A 168 -2.64 2.18 -28.37
CA VAL A 168 -3.42 3.39 -28.61
C VAL A 168 -3.22 3.83 -30.06
N ASN A 169 -4.27 3.72 -30.87
CA ASN A 169 -4.30 4.15 -32.27
C ASN A 169 -5.15 5.41 -32.47
N ARG A 170 -5.79 5.94 -31.42
CA ARG A 170 -6.50 7.22 -31.45
C ARG A 170 -6.13 8.06 -30.24
N TRP A 171 -6.89 8.07 -29.15
CA TRP A 171 -6.41 8.76 -27.94
C TRP A 171 -6.78 8.07 -26.64
N MET A 172 -5.93 8.31 -25.63
CA MET A 172 -6.11 7.84 -24.28
C MET A 172 -5.75 8.96 -23.29
N LYS A 173 -6.68 9.27 -22.38
CA LYS A 173 -6.47 10.21 -21.28
C LYS A 173 -6.49 9.44 -19.96
N ALA A 174 -5.33 9.32 -19.32
CA ALA A 174 -5.19 8.80 -17.96
C ALA A 174 -4.68 9.95 -17.09
N ILE A 175 -5.61 10.64 -16.43
CA ILE A 175 -5.34 11.83 -15.62
C ILE A 175 -5.79 11.53 -14.19
N GLY A 176 -4.86 11.08 -13.36
CA GLY A 176 -5.06 10.84 -11.93
C GLY A 176 -4.86 12.11 -11.10
N THR A 177 -4.83 11.93 -9.78
CA THR A 177 -4.41 12.95 -8.80
C THR A 177 -3.27 12.41 -7.95
N SER A 178 -2.62 13.26 -7.15
CA SER A 178 -1.59 12.81 -6.19
C SER A 178 -2.14 11.83 -5.15
N GLU A 179 -3.38 12.04 -4.70
CA GLU A 179 -4.06 11.15 -3.73
C GLU A 179 -4.63 9.89 -4.37
N LYS A 180 -5.00 9.96 -5.66
CA LYS A 180 -5.63 8.87 -6.40
C LYS A 180 -4.95 8.69 -7.75
N PRO A 181 -3.66 8.27 -7.77
CA PRO A 181 -2.96 8.02 -9.00
C PRO A 181 -3.60 6.86 -9.76
N ILE A 182 -3.44 6.86 -11.08
CA ILE A 182 -3.82 5.72 -11.93
C ILE A 182 -2.63 4.78 -12.01
N VAL A 183 -2.84 3.48 -11.84
CA VAL A 183 -1.75 2.49 -11.80
C VAL A 183 -1.83 1.59 -13.03
N PHE A 184 -0.72 1.43 -13.75
CA PHE A 184 -0.52 0.40 -14.77
C PHE A 184 0.60 -0.54 -14.34
N THR A 185 0.30 -1.83 -14.20
CA THR A 185 1.26 -2.80 -13.66
C THR A 185 0.97 -4.23 -14.13
N SER A 186 1.81 -5.19 -13.72
CA SER A 186 1.59 -6.62 -13.99
C SER A 186 0.47 -7.19 -13.12
N ILE A 187 -0.20 -8.25 -13.60
CA ILE A 187 -1.10 -9.09 -12.79
C ILE A 187 -0.44 -9.59 -11.50
N ARG A 188 0.87 -9.82 -11.53
CA ARG A 188 1.70 -10.33 -10.42
C ARG A 188 2.01 -9.27 -9.35
N ASP A 189 1.58 -8.04 -9.55
CA ASP A 189 1.93 -6.94 -8.65
C ASP A 189 0.98 -6.88 -7.46
N ASP A 190 1.32 -7.56 -6.37
CA ASP A 190 0.47 -7.60 -5.17
C ASP A 190 0.40 -6.27 -4.41
N TYR A 191 1.33 -5.36 -4.73
CA TYR A 191 1.45 -4.07 -4.09
C TYR A 191 0.24 -3.17 -4.38
N TYR A 192 -0.11 -2.99 -5.66
CA TYR A 192 -1.28 -2.20 -6.05
C TYR A 192 -2.49 -3.09 -6.27
N GLY A 193 -3.53 -2.98 -5.44
CA GLY A 193 -4.77 -3.75 -5.62
C GLY A 193 -4.71 -5.21 -5.16
N GLY A 194 -3.69 -5.59 -4.38
CA GLY A 194 -3.58 -6.91 -3.74
C GLY A 194 -3.26 -8.06 -4.70
N ASP A 195 -3.20 -9.27 -4.14
CA ASP A 195 -3.00 -10.55 -4.84
C ASP A 195 -4.21 -10.86 -5.74
N THR A 196 -4.14 -10.35 -6.97
CA THR A 196 -5.24 -10.36 -7.94
C THR A 196 -5.38 -11.72 -8.61
N ASN A 197 -4.28 -12.47 -8.75
CA ASN A 197 -4.20 -13.82 -9.31
C ASN A 197 -4.31 -14.94 -8.26
N ALA A 198 -4.53 -14.59 -6.99
CA ALA A 198 -4.76 -15.52 -5.88
C ALA A 198 -3.65 -16.58 -5.73
N ASP A 199 -2.39 -16.19 -5.95
CA ASP A 199 -1.23 -17.09 -5.82
C ASP A 199 -0.35 -16.82 -4.59
N GLY A 200 -0.83 -15.97 -3.68
CA GLY A 200 -0.13 -15.64 -2.43
C GLY A 200 1.13 -14.84 -2.72
N THR A 201 2.29 -15.38 -2.40
CA THR A 201 3.60 -14.78 -2.69
C THR A 201 4.36 -15.50 -3.80
N ALA A 202 3.69 -16.41 -4.52
CA ALA A 202 4.35 -17.26 -5.52
C ALA A 202 4.87 -16.45 -6.72
N SER A 203 4.24 -15.32 -7.03
CA SER A 203 4.63 -14.45 -8.13
C SER A 203 5.13 -13.07 -7.66
N ALA A 204 6.42 -12.93 -7.37
CA ALA A 204 6.98 -11.60 -7.09
C ALA A 204 7.15 -10.81 -8.41
N ALA A 205 6.46 -9.67 -8.55
CA ALA A 205 6.63 -8.76 -9.69
C ALA A 205 7.94 -7.94 -9.58
N THR A 206 9.08 -8.64 -9.67
CA THR A 206 10.43 -8.06 -9.64
C THR A 206 11.02 -7.84 -11.03
N GLY A 207 10.24 -8.11 -12.09
CA GLY A 207 10.69 -7.98 -13.48
C GLY A 207 9.67 -7.38 -14.44
N SER A 208 10.08 -7.25 -15.69
CA SER A 208 9.27 -6.79 -16.82
C SER A 208 8.32 -7.89 -17.31
N HIS A 209 7.12 -7.96 -16.75
CA HIS A 209 6.17 -9.06 -17.01
C HIS A 209 5.12 -8.74 -18.07
N TRP A 210 4.85 -7.47 -18.33
CA TRP A 210 3.92 -7.01 -19.36
C TRP A 210 4.62 -6.05 -20.33
N ASN A 211 4.04 -5.85 -21.51
CA ASN A 211 4.74 -5.19 -22.62
C ASN A 211 4.67 -3.66 -22.59
N GLY A 212 3.77 -3.08 -21.79
CA GLY A 212 3.62 -1.62 -21.65
C GLY A 212 2.45 -1.00 -22.40
N ILE A 213 2.48 0.33 -22.48
CA ILE A 213 1.53 1.17 -23.22
C ILE A 213 2.19 1.57 -24.55
N ILE A 214 1.52 1.33 -25.67
CA ILE A 214 2.04 1.65 -27.00
C ILE A 214 1.20 2.76 -27.61
N PHE A 215 1.77 3.93 -27.83
CA PHE A 215 1.18 4.98 -28.67
C PHE A 215 1.69 4.81 -30.11
N SER A 216 0.77 4.45 -31.00
CA SER A 216 1.03 4.22 -32.42
C SER A 216 0.96 5.52 -33.23
N ASP A 217 1.53 5.52 -34.43
CA ASP A 217 1.52 6.64 -35.40
C ASP A 217 0.13 7.27 -35.64
N PRO A 218 -0.98 6.50 -35.71
CA PRO A 218 -2.31 7.10 -35.90
C PRO A 218 -2.87 7.82 -34.66
N SER A 219 -2.19 7.73 -33.50
CA SER A 219 -2.65 8.38 -32.28
C SER A 219 -2.65 9.90 -32.40
N ILE A 220 -3.56 10.55 -31.67
CA ILE A 220 -3.72 11.99 -31.66
C ILE A 220 -2.94 12.51 -30.46
N ASP A 221 -1.69 12.92 -30.72
CA ASP A 221 -0.71 13.36 -29.73
C ASP A 221 -1.28 14.32 -28.67
N ALA A 222 -2.01 15.34 -29.12
CA ALA A 222 -2.58 16.39 -28.26
C ALA A 222 -3.62 15.86 -27.24
N ASP A 223 -4.22 14.71 -27.52
CA ASP A 223 -5.24 14.08 -26.67
C ASP A 223 -4.71 12.84 -25.94
N CYS A 224 -3.46 12.44 -26.18
CA CYS A 224 -2.80 11.37 -25.47
C CYS A 224 -2.06 11.92 -24.24
N ILE A 225 -2.64 11.72 -23.06
CA ILE A 225 -2.15 12.33 -21.81
C ILE A 225 -2.01 11.25 -20.73
N LEU A 226 -0.82 11.17 -20.16
CA LEU A 226 -0.53 10.48 -18.91
C LEU A 226 -0.17 11.53 -17.85
N GLN A 227 -1.00 11.65 -16.81
CA GLN A 227 -0.78 12.58 -15.70
C GLN A 227 -1.13 11.98 -14.35
N ASN A 228 -0.24 12.09 -13.35
CA ASN A 228 -0.38 11.44 -12.03
C ASN A 228 -0.65 9.94 -12.19
N VAL A 229 0.25 9.30 -12.93
CA VAL A 229 0.18 7.87 -13.29
C VAL A 229 1.40 7.16 -12.72
N ILE A 230 1.21 5.95 -12.22
CA ILE A 230 2.28 5.05 -11.80
C ILE A 230 2.35 3.91 -12.81
N ILE A 231 3.52 3.69 -13.41
CA ILE A 231 3.76 2.59 -14.36
C ILE A 231 4.91 1.72 -13.86
N LYS A 232 4.59 0.44 -13.59
CA LYS A 232 5.49 -0.49 -12.91
C LYS A 232 5.63 -1.82 -13.66
N ASN A 233 6.81 -2.44 -13.56
CA ASN A 233 7.05 -3.83 -13.98
C ASN A 233 6.79 -4.11 -15.48
N ALA A 234 6.93 -3.09 -16.33
CA ALA A 234 6.77 -3.20 -17.77
C ALA A 234 8.12 -3.50 -18.46
N TYR A 235 8.05 -4.09 -19.66
CA TYR A 235 9.20 -4.20 -20.56
C TYR A 235 9.55 -2.83 -21.15
N GLU A 236 8.61 -2.18 -21.83
CA GLU A 236 8.74 -0.78 -22.25
C GLU A 236 7.52 -0.03 -21.70
N ALA A 237 7.63 0.66 -20.56
CA ALA A 237 6.46 1.23 -19.89
C ALA A 237 5.61 2.10 -20.81
N VAL A 238 6.26 2.98 -21.58
CA VAL A 238 5.63 3.74 -22.67
C VAL A 238 6.47 3.62 -23.93
N THR A 239 5.91 3.00 -24.96
CA THR A 239 6.46 3.01 -26.32
C THR A 239 5.76 4.08 -27.15
N THR A 240 6.54 4.89 -27.88
CA THR A 240 6.00 5.87 -28.84
C THR A 240 6.56 5.56 -30.22
N ASN A 241 5.68 5.28 -31.18
CA ASN A 241 6.06 4.95 -32.55
C ASN A 241 5.52 6.02 -33.51
N ASN A 242 6.36 7.01 -33.85
CA ASN A 242 5.96 8.25 -34.52
C ASN A 242 4.84 8.99 -33.78
N ALA A 243 4.83 8.92 -32.45
CA ALA A 243 3.82 9.52 -31.59
C ALA A 243 4.49 10.40 -30.51
N SER A 244 3.79 11.42 -30.06
CA SER A 244 4.30 12.43 -29.12
C SER A 244 3.28 12.75 -28.02
N PRO A 245 2.90 11.76 -27.18
CA PRO A 245 1.99 11.99 -26.06
C PRO A 245 2.58 12.94 -25.01
N THR A 246 1.71 13.52 -24.19
CA THR A 246 2.10 14.25 -22.97
C THR A 246 2.29 13.25 -21.83
N ILE A 247 3.49 13.26 -21.25
CA ILE A 247 3.87 12.39 -20.12
C ILE A 247 4.32 13.32 -19.00
N SER A 248 3.42 13.61 -18.06
CA SER A 248 3.68 14.58 -16.99
C SER A 248 3.36 14.00 -15.62
N GLN A 249 4.17 14.24 -14.59
CA GLN A 249 3.88 13.69 -13.24
C GLN A 249 3.63 12.17 -13.28
N VAL A 250 4.43 11.46 -14.08
CA VAL A 250 4.37 9.99 -14.15
C VAL A 250 5.53 9.42 -13.36
N THR A 251 5.23 8.43 -12.53
CA THR A 251 6.24 7.69 -11.77
C THR A 251 6.47 6.34 -12.38
N PHE A 252 7.70 6.10 -12.83
CA PHE A 252 8.15 4.86 -13.45
C PHE A 252 8.97 4.04 -12.46
N TYR A 253 8.48 2.85 -12.13
CA TYR A 253 9.16 1.92 -11.22
C TYR A 253 9.53 0.61 -11.92
N THR A 254 10.78 0.17 -11.73
CA THR A 254 11.21 -1.22 -12.03
C THR A 254 10.84 -1.72 -13.44
N ASN A 255 10.84 -0.83 -14.43
CA ASN A 255 10.64 -1.22 -15.83
C ASN A 255 12.00 -1.51 -16.49
N ARG A 256 11.98 -2.11 -17.68
CA ARG A 256 13.22 -2.22 -18.47
C ARG A 256 13.59 -0.87 -19.06
N ASN A 257 12.72 -0.26 -19.87
CA ASN A 257 12.79 1.18 -20.11
C ASN A 257 11.48 1.87 -19.68
N ALA A 258 11.60 3.12 -19.23
CA ALA A 258 10.41 3.92 -18.90
C ALA A 258 9.78 4.51 -20.17
N VAL A 259 10.55 5.21 -20.99
CA VAL A 259 10.08 5.73 -22.28
C VAL A 259 10.96 5.22 -23.42
N HIS A 260 10.35 4.54 -24.38
CA HIS A 260 10.97 3.99 -25.59
C HIS A 260 10.44 4.71 -26.83
N ALA A 261 11.21 5.68 -27.33
CA ALA A 261 10.80 6.54 -28.43
C ALA A 261 11.45 6.12 -29.75
N VAL A 262 10.63 5.71 -30.71
CA VAL A 262 11.03 5.18 -32.03
C VAL A 262 10.47 6.06 -33.14
N GLY A 263 11.19 6.16 -34.25
CA GLY A 263 10.79 6.93 -35.43
C GLY A 263 10.90 8.44 -35.20
N ALA A 264 9.86 9.17 -35.58
CA ALA A 264 9.72 10.61 -35.45
C ALA A 264 9.06 11.05 -34.12
N SER A 265 9.08 10.19 -33.09
CA SER A 265 8.50 10.49 -31.78
C SER A 265 9.21 11.62 -31.05
N ASN A 266 8.45 12.53 -30.44
CA ASN A 266 8.95 13.60 -29.58
C ASN A 266 8.02 13.84 -28.38
N PRO A 267 7.84 12.85 -27.49
CA PRO A 267 6.95 12.98 -26.33
C PRO A 267 7.33 14.15 -25.44
N ALA A 268 6.33 14.86 -24.91
CA ALA A 268 6.54 15.95 -23.97
C ALA A 268 6.63 15.39 -22.54
N ILE A 269 7.86 15.28 -22.02
CA ILE A 269 8.13 14.68 -20.71
C ILE A 269 8.41 15.77 -19.67
N SER A 270 7.65 15.80 -18.58
CA SER A 270 7.88 16.77 -17.51
C SER A 270 7.48 16.30 -16.12
N ASN A 271 8.18 16.72 -15.07
CA ASN A 271 7.77 16.42 -13.69
C ASN A 271 7.67 14.91 -13.37
N CYS A 272 8.33 14.05 -14.16
CA CYS A 272 8.28 12.60 -14.00
C CYS A 272 9.36 12.09 -13.05
N ASP A 273 9.09 10.96 -12.43
CA ASP A 273 9.99 10.25 -11.52
C ASP A 273 10.46 8.96 -12.18
N PHE A 274 11.78 8.75 -12.26
CA PHE A 274 12.37 7.53 -12.82
C PHE A 274 13.14 6.77 -11.75
N VAL A 275 12.69 5.55 -11.43
CA VAL A 275 13.28 4.73 -10.36
C VAL A 275 13.52 3.29 -10.83
N GLY A 276 14.73 2.80 -10.62
CA GLY A 276 15.03 1.36 -10.75
C GLY A 276 14.84 0.80 -12.15
N GLN A 277 15.04 1.61 -13.21
CA GLN A 277 14.94 1.13 -14.58
C GLN A 277 16.14 0.21 -14.86
N SER A 278 15.91 -1.00 -15.36
CA SER A 278 17.02 -1.94 -15.63
C SER A 278 17.83 -1.58 -16.88
N GLN A 279 17.30 -0.72 -17.75
CA GLN A 279 18.02 -0.11 -18.87
C GLN A 279 17.93 1.42 -18.83
N ARG A 280 17.10 2.06 -19.66
CA ARG A 280 17.05 3.53 -19.78
C ARG A 280 15.73 4.08 -19.29
N ALA A 281 15.80 5.18 -18.54
CA ALA A 281 14.63 6.00 -18.24
C ALA A 281 14.05 6.62 -19.52
N VAL A 282 14.88 7.25 -20.36
CA VAL A 282 14.44 7.76 -21.67
C VAL A 282 15.36 7.27 -22.77
N ASN A 283 14.83 6.37 -23.60
CA ASN A 283 15.49 5.79 -24.75
C ASN A 283 14.98 6.44 -26.04
N ASN A 284 15.68 7.47 -26.52
CA ASN A 284 15.48 8.06 -27.83
C ASN A 284 16.20 7.21 -28.88
N VAL A 285 15.50 6.24 -29.48
CA VAL A 285 16.12 5.19 -30.30
C VAL A 285 16.69 5.75 -31.59
N ASN A 286 15.86 6.49 -32.33
CA ASN A 286 16.23 7.03 -33.65
C ASN A 286 16.93 8.37 -33.57
N GLN A 287 16.83 9.08 -32.43
CA GLN A 287 17.55 10.32 -32.24
C GLN A 287 17.15 11.42 -33.25
N SER A 288 15.97 11.30 -33.86
CA SER A 288 15.43 12.23 -34.87
C SER A 288 15.24 13.64 -34.30
N PHE A 289 14.79 13.74 -33.05
CA PHE A 289 14.60 14.99 -32.31
C PHE A 289 15.36 14.96 -30.98
N ILE A 290 15.47 16.12 -30.32
CA ILE A 290 15.89 16.18 -28.92
C ILE A 290 14.62 16.05 -28.09
N ILE A 291 14.50 14.98 -27.31
CA ILE A 291 13.38 14.80 -26.39
C ILE A 291 13.64 15.64 -25.15
N ASN A 292 12.69 16.52 -24.81
CA ASN A 292 12.76 17.29 -23.57
C ASN A 292 12.11 16.50 -22.43
N ALA A 293 12.89 16.26 -21.36
CA ALA A 293 12.51 15.58 -20.13
C ALA A 293 12.87 16.46 -18.92
N THR A 294 12.15 17.57 -18.78
CA THR A 294 12.47 18.63 -17.80
C THR A 294 11.76 18.43 -16.46
N ASN A 295 12.30 19.01 -15.39
CA ASN A 295 11.81 18.88 -14.02
C ASN A 295 11.65 17.42 -13.58
N CYS A 296 12.43 16.48 -14.12
CA CYS A 296 12.32 15.07 -13.78
C CYS A 296 13.30 14.67 -12.66
N TRP A 297 12.92 13.67 -11.86
CA TRP A 297 13.81 13.00 -10.89
C TRP A 297 14.39 11.74 -11.53
N TRP A 298 15.70 11.54 -11.39
CA TRP A 298 16.44 10.49 -12.10
C TRP A 298 17.07 9.48 -11.15
N GLY A 299 16.45 9.24 -9.99
CA GLY A 299 16.96 8.36 -8.94
C GLY A 299 18.15 8.94 -8.16
N SER A 300 18.68 10.09 -8.57
CA SER A 300 19.85 10.72 -7.96
C SER A 300 19.80 12.24 -8.07
N SER A 301 20.30 12.92 -7.03
CA SER A 301 20.51 14.36 -7.00
C SER A 301 21.61 14.83 -7.98
N ASP A 302 22.38 13.90 -8.55
CA ASP A 302 23.34 14.17 -9.63
C ASP A 302 22.69 14.12 -11.03
N GLY A 303 21.37 13.86 -11.10
CA GLY A 303 20.64 13.73 -12.35
C GLY A 303 20.96 12.44 -13.13
N PRO A 304 20.54 12.34 -14.39
CA PRO A 304 20.70 11.12 -15.18
C PRO A 304 22.12 10.94 -15.69
N ILE A 305 22.43 9.76 -16.21
CA ILE A 305 23.69 9.46 -16.89
C ILE A 305 23.44 9.06 -18.34
N ILE A 306 24.25 9.55 -19.27
CA ILE A 306 24.21 9.08 -20.67
C ILE A 306 24.93 7.73 -20.74
N ALA A 307 24.17 6.64 -20.87
CA ALA A 307 24.70 5.27 -20.82
C ALA A 307 23.75 4.25 -21.48
N ASN A 308 24.18 2.98 -21.54
CA ASN A 308 23.34 1.85 -21.98
C ASN A 308 22.46 1.25 -20.86
N GLY A 309 22.71 1.62 -19.61
CA GLY A 309 21.99 1.17 -18.42
C GLY A 309 22.36 2.04 -17.22
N PRO A 310 21.60 1.97 -16.11
CA PRO A 310 21.80 2.82 -14.94
C PRO A 310 23.19 2.60 -14.33
N SER A 311 23.68 3.58 -13.57
CA SER A 311 24.97 3.49 -12.87
C SER A 311 24.86 4.14 -11.49
N GLY A 312 25.16 3.38 -10.45
CA GLY A 312 24.85 3.80 -9.07
C GLY A 312 23.35 4.06 -8.94
N SER A 313 22.99 5.19 -8.33
CA SER A 313 21.59 5.65 -8.21
C SER A 313 21.05 6.38 -9.45
N ARG A 314 21.92 6.71 -10.42
CA ARG A 314 21.56 7.53 -11.60
C ARG A 314 20.89 6.68 -12.67
N GLN A 315 19.72 7.11 -13.13
CA GLN A 315 19.02 6.49 -14.25
C GLN A 315 19.68 6.84 -15.59
N ALA A 316 19.69 5.90 -16.53
CA ALA A 316 20.33 6.11 -17.83
C ALA A 316 19.41 6.75 -18.87
N ILE A 317 20.00 7.57 -19.73
CA ILE A 317 19.36 8.18 -20.90
C ILE A 317 20.24 8.01 -22.15
N THR A 318 19.66 8.33 -23.30
CA THR A 318 20.38 8.50 -24.57
C THR A 318 20.91 9.93 -24.72
N GLU A 319 21.88 10.15 -25.62
CA GLU A 319 22.54 11.47 -25.80
C GLU A 319 21.56 12.60 -26.18
N ARG A 320 20.52 12.31 -26.97
CA ARG A 320 19.53 13.31 -27.42
C ARG A 320 18.30 13.38 -26.52
N VAL A 321 18.54 13.42 -25.23
CA VAL A 321 17.55 13.72 -24.19
C VAL A 321 18.03 14.95 -23.44
N ASN A 322 17.30 16.04 -23.55
CA ASN A 322 17.53 17.23 -22.74
C ASN A 322 16.81 17.07 -21.39
N PHE A 323 17.56 17.06 -20.30
CA PHE A 323 17.05 16.84 -18.95
C PHE A 323 17.15 18.07 -18.05
N ASP A 324 17.58 19.22 -18.57
CA ASP A 324 17.77 20.46 -17.79
C ASP A 324 16.51 21.35 -17.85
N PRO A 325 15.96 21.82 -16.72
CA PRO A 325 16.33 21.50 -15.33
C PRO A 325 15.93 20.08 -14.93
N PHE A 326 16.66 19.46 -14.00
CA PHE A 326 16.24 18.22 -13.32
C PHE A 326 16.03 18.48 -11.82
N ARG A 327 15.21 17.64 -11.18
CA ARG A 327 14.91 17.73 -9.74
C ARG A 327 16.00 17.08 -8.89
N ASN A 328 16.23 17.63 -7.70
CA ASN A 328 17.19 17.12 -6.71
C ASN A 328 16.56 16.79 -5.34
N ASN A 329 15.23 16.84 -5.25
CA ASN A 329 14.45 16.72 -4.01
C ASN A 329 13.69 15.38 -3.86
N GLY A 330 14.04 14.35 -4.66
CA GLY A 330 13.41 13.04 -4.59
C GLY A 330 12.11 12.91 -5.40
N LEU A 331 11.30 11.91 -5.04
CA LEU A 331 10.07 11.53 -5.75
C LEU A 331 8.90 12.48 -5.45
N ASN A 332 8.12 12.82 -6.48
CA ASN A 332 6.85 13.54 -6.31
C ASN A 332 5.71 12.60 -5.85
N GLN A 333 5.79 11.31 -6.22
CA GLN A 333 4.81 10.29 -5.80
C GLN A 333 5.58 9.05 -5.29
N PRO A 334 6.04 9.06 -4.03
CA PRO A 334 6.64 7.89 -3.41
C PRO A 334 5.64 6.71 -3.35
N LEU A 335 6.19 5.50 -3.29
CA LEU A 335 5.39 4.32 -2.97
C LEU A 335 4.85 4.47 -1.53
N ILE A 336 3.62 4.02 -1.26
CA ILE A 336 3.17 3.67 0.10
C ILE A 336 4.25 2.82 0.80
N GLY A 337 4.74 3.30 1.94
CA GLY A 337 5.87 2.75 2.70
C GLY A 337 7.25 3.34 2.37
N ASP A 338 7.44 4.02 1.24
CA ASP A 338 8.70 4.69 0.86
C ASP A 338 8.70 6.15 1.35
N VAL A 339 8.73 6.31 2.67
CA VAL A 339 8.67 7.62 3.31
C VAL A 339 9.92 8.44 3.01
N SER A 340 11.07 7.82 2.80
CA SER A 340 12.30 8.52 2.40
C SER A 340 12.26 9.02 0.96
N SER A 341 11.27 8.59 0.16
CA SER A 341 11.09 8.99 -1.24
C SER A 341 12.31 8.67 -2.10
N ASN A 342 12.98 7.56 -1.80
CA ASN A 342 14.18 7.11 -2.50
C ASN A 342 13.89 6.00 -3.52
N GLY A 343 12.65 5.50 -3.56
CA GLY A 343 12.17 4.48 -4.47
C GLY A 343 12.28 3.05 -3.95
N ILE A 344 12.68 2.85 -2.69
CA ILE A 344 12.89 1.56 -2.05
C ILE A 344 12.23 1.61 -0.67
N ILE A 345 11.41 0.61 -0.37
CA ILE A 345 10.78 0.45 0.94
C ILE A 345 11.74 -0.36 1.84
N GLN A 346 12.18 0.25 2.93
CA GLN A 346 13.19 -0.28 3.84
C GLN A 346 12.89 0.09 5.30
N ALA A 347 13.62 -0.53 6.24
CA ALA A 347 13.45 -0.26 7.68
C ALA A 347 13.73 1.21 8.05
N TYR A 348 14.52 1.93 7.24
CA TYR A 348 14.72 3.37 7.40
C TYR A 348 13.41 4.16 7.23
N ASP A 349 12.53 3.78 6.30
CA ASP A 349 11.23 4.45 6.13
C ASP A 349 10.35 4.27 7.36
N ALA A 350 10.35 3.07 7.96
CA ALA A 350 9.68 2.83 9.23
C ALA A 350 10.20 3.76 10.34
N SER A 351 11.51 4.01 10.40
CA SER A 351 12.07 4.97 11.37
C SER A 351 11.61 6.41 11.13
N LEU A 352 11.35 6.81 9.89
CA LEU A 352 10.80 8.13 9.56
C LEU A 352 9.34 8.25 9.98
N VAL A 353 8.55 7.18 9.81
CA VAL A 353 7.17 7.09 10.32
C VAL A 353 7.16 7.27 11.83
N LEU A 354 7.99 6.54 12.57
CA LEU A 354 8.04 6.65 14.04
C LEU A 354 8.42 8.06 14.50
N GLN A 355 9.40 8.70 13.85
CA GLN A 355 9.79 10.09 14.14
C GLN A 355 8.66 11.07 13.84
N ALA A 356 7.89 10.84 12.78
CA ALA A 356 6.72 11.66 12.45
C ALA A 356 5.56 11.45 13.44
N ALA A 357 5.32 10.21 13.90
CA ALA A 357 4.30 9.88 14.88
C ALA A 357 4.53 10.57 16.24
N VAL A 358 5.79 10.71 16.68
CA VAL A 358 6.11 11.49 17.89
C VAL A 358 6.24 13.00 17.65
N GLY A 359 6.14 13.46 16.40
CA GLY A 359 6.23 14.88 16.04
C GLY A 359 7.66 15.45 15.98
N SER A 360 8.68 14.61 16.03
CA SER A 360 10.09 15.03 15.89
C SER A 360 10.49 15.25 14.43
N LEU A 361 9.73 14.72 13.47
CA LEU A 361 9.92 14.93 12.03
C LEU A 361 8.62 15.45 11.41
N THR A 362 8.72 16.55 10.66
CA THR A 362 7.63 17.02 9.80
C THR A 362 7.83 16.46 8.40
N LEU A 363 6.89 15.63 7.93
CA LEU A 363 6.92 15.07 6.58
C LEU A 363 6.45 16.10 5.56
N GLU A 364 7.05 16.04 4.36
CA GLU A 364 6.59 16.81 3.21
C GLU A 364 5.21 16.30 2.73
N PRO A 365 4.39 17.13 2.07
CA PRO A 365 3.03 16.74 1.66
C PRO A 365 2.93 15.44 0.85
N HIS A 366 3.94 15.12 0.04
CA HIS A 366 3.99 13.87 -0.74
C HIS A 366 4.39 12.64 0.08
N GLN A 367 5.00 12.81 1.26
CA GLN A 367 5.45 11.73 2.14
C GLN A 367 4.34 11.25 3.08
N VAL A 368 3.41 12.14 3.43
CA VAL A 368 2.25 11.80 4.28
C VAL A 368 1.47 10.58 3.76
N PRO A 369 1.02 10.52 2.48
CA PRO A 369 0.33 9.33 1.98
C PRO A 369 1.25 8.11 1.82
N ALA A 370 2.57 8.29 1.86
CA ALA A 370 3.51 7.16 1.92
C ALA A 370 3.71 6.64 3.35
N ALA A 371 3.54 7.49 4.36
CA ALA A 371 3.70 7.16 5.76
C ALA A 371 2.43 6.59 6.40
N ASP A 372 1.24 6.96 5.90
CA ASP A 372 -0.05 6.36 6.26
C ASP A 372 -0.25 5.08 5.43
N VAL A 373 0.30 3.99 5.95
CA VAL A 373 0.34 2.68 5.30
C VAL A 373 -0.92 1.88 5.59
N SER A 374 -1.56 2.12 6.73
CA SER A 374 -2.83 1.51 7.09
C SER A 374 -4.01 2.10 6.30
N GLY A 375 -3.88 3.37 5.89
CA GLY A 375 -4.90 4.13 5.19
C GLY A 375 -5.99 4.68 6.12
N ASP A 376 -5.70 4.81 7.43
CA ASP A 376 -6.63 5.33 8.42
C ASP A 376 -6.65 6.88 8.49
N GLY A 377 -5.72 7.54 7.79
CA GLY A 377 -5.55 8.98 7.74
C GLY A 377 -4.61 9.54 8.81
N ASN A 378 -4.05 8.72 9.69
CA ASN A 378 -3.07 9.08 10.71
C ASN A 378 -1.69 8.48 10.37
N ILE A 379 -0.65 9.01 11.00
CA ILE A 379 0.70 8.45 10.95
C ILE A 379 0.99 7.91 12.34
N THR A 380 1.15 6.60 12.46
CA THR A 380 1.22 5.88 13.74
C THR A 380 2.37 4.87 13.76
N ALA A 381 2.66 4.33 14.94
CA ALA A 381 3.59 3.21 15.06
C ALA A 381 3.12 1.94 14.34
N TYR A 382 1.82 1.81 14.06
CA TYR A 382 1.32 0.67 13.29
C TYR A 382 1.73 0.74 11.82
N ASP A 383 1.73 1.93 11.21
CA ASP A 383 2.22 2.12 9.86
C ASP A 383 3.70 1.69 9.71
N ALA A 384 4.53 2.04 10.69
CA ALA A 384 5.92 1.61 10.75
C ALA A 384 6.02 0.07 10.85
N THR A 385 5.13 -0.55 11.61
CA THR A 385 5.05 -2.02 11.73
C THR A 385 4.71 -2.68 10.39
N LEU A 386 3.78 -2.11 9.62
CA LEU A 386 3.41 -2.59 8.29
C LEU A 386 4.59 -2.52 7.29
N ILE A 387 5.38 -1.45 7.36
CA ILE A 387 6.62 -1.33 6.58
C ILE A 387 7.62 -2.42 6.99
N LEU A 388 7.85 -2.62 8.29
CA LEU A 388 8.79 -3.64 8.78
C LEU A 388 8.36 -5.06 8.43
N GLU A 389 7.06 -5.38 8.49
CA GLU A 389 6.52 -6.67 8.06
C GLU A 389 6.81 -6.94 6.57
N TYR A 390 6.61 -5.92 5.73
CA TYR A 390 6.91 -6.01 4.30
C TYR A 390 8.41 -6.22 4.05
N VAL A 391 9.26 -5.42 4.70
CA VAL A 391 10.72 -5.50 4.56
C VAL A 391 11.26 -6.85 5.04
N ALA A 392 10.65 -7.43 6.08
CA ALA A 392 11.01 -8.75 6.60
C ALA A 392 10.42 -9.92 5.78
N GLY A 393 9.59 -9.64 4.77
CA GLY A 393 8.92 -10.67 3.96
C GLY A 393 7.82 -11.43 4.71
N LEU A 394 7.37 -10.92 5.87
CA LEU A 394 6.21 -11.45 6.61
C LEU A 394 4.89 -11.08 5.93
N ARG A 395 4.92 -10.07 5.05
CA ARG A 395 3.79 -9.56 4.28
C ARG A 395 4.19 -9.36 2.82
N ALA A 396 3.27 -9.61 1.89
CA ALA A 396 3.49 -9.51 0.45
C ALA A 396 3.38 -8.08 -0.11
N ASN A 397 2.65 -7.19 0.56
CA ASN A 397 2.34 -5.83 0.13
C ASN A 397 2.29 -4.87 1.31
N VAL A 398 2.26 -3.56 1.06
CA VAL A 398 2.42 -2.56 2.13
C VAL A 398 1.09 -2.01 2.65
N PRO A 399 0.07 -1.73 1.80
CA PRO A 399 -1.24 -1.37 2.33
C PRO A 399 -1.78 -2.46 3.26
N GLY A 400 -2.20 -2.09 4.47
CA GLY A 400 -2.57 -3.05 5.49
C GLY A 400 -3.76 -2.63 6.33
N SER A 401 -4.69 -3.54 6.58
CA SER A 401 -5.74 -3.29 7.56
C SER A 401 -5.23 -3.51 8.99
N LEU A 402 -6.00 -3.00 9.95
CA LEU A 402 -5.90 -3.34 11.37
C LEU A 402 -5.78 -4.86 11.61
N LYS A 403 -4.95 -5.24 12.58
CA LYS A 403 -4.89 -6.63 13.08
C LYS A 403 -6.10 -6.97 13.96
N ALA A 404 -6.38 -8.26 14.09
CA ALA A 404 -7.48 -8.78 14.90
C ALA A 404 -7.48 -8.21 16.33
N SER A 405 -8.66 -8.15 16.95
CA SER A 405 -8.82 -7.58 18.30
C SER A 405 -7.89 -8.25 19.32
N ILE A 406 -7.09 -7.42 19.98
CA ILE A 406 -6.19 -7.75 21.08
C ILE A 406 -6.68 -7.07 22.37
N SER A 407 -6.17 -7.52 23.51
CA SER A 407 -6.43 -6.94 24.84
C SER A 407 -5.10 -6.63 25.53
N PRO A 408 -4.33 -5.65 25.03
CA PRO A 408 -3.01 -5.33 25.57
C PRO A 408 -3.14 -4.60 26.92
N ALA A 409 -2.05 -4.59 27.69
CA ALA A 409 -2.00 -3.84 28.94
C ALA A 409 -0.69 -3.05 29.07
N LEU A 410 -0.81 -1.85 29.67
CA LEU A 410 0.30 -1.00 30.07
C LEU A 410 0.22 -0.76 31.57
N THR A 411 1.32 -0.98 32.29
CA THR A 411 1.44 -0.61 33.71
C THR A 411 2.62 0.32 33.89
N ILE A 412 2.36 1.52 34.41
CA ILE A 412 3.40 2.46 34.84
C ILE A 412 3.67 2.15 36.32
N ASN A 413 4.83 1.57 36.63
CA ASN A 413 5.11 1.13 37.99
C ASN A 413 5.30 2.33 38.92
N PRO A 414 4.75 2.30 40.15
CA PRO A 414 5.02 3.34 41.14
C PRO A 414 6.51 3.34 41.50
N SER A 415 7.02 4.49 41.92
CA SER A 415 8.43 4.65 42.28
C SER A 415 8.58 5.59 43.47
N GLU A 416 9.55 5.31 44.32
CA GLU A 416 9.85 6.09 45.52
C GLU A 416 11.31 6.52 45.50
N SER A 417 11.58 7.77 45.88
CA SER A 417 12.95 8.23 46.12
C SER A 417 13.07 8.86 47.50
N ASN A 418 14.00 8.32 48.28
CA ASN A 418 14.28 8.71 49.66
C ASN A 418 15.69 9.29 49.82
N VAL A 419 16.53 9.26 48.78
CA VAL A 419 17.92 9.76 48.75
C VAL A 419 18.26 10.16 47.31
N GLY A 420 18.51 11.45 47.06
CA GLY A 420 18.86 11.98 45.73
C GLY A 420 17.66 12.64 45.00
N THR A 421 17.92 13.21 43.83
CA THR A 421 16.91 13.83 42.95
C THR A 421 16.44 12.89 41.84
N ASP A 422 17.13 11.79 41.60
CA ASP A 422 16.81 10.87 40.52
C ASP A 422 15.71 9.87 40.91
N VAL A 423 14.79 9.62 39.97
CA VAL A 423 13.71 8.63 40.06
C VAL A 423 13.62 7.86 38.75
N PHE A 424 13.50 6.53 38.86
CA PHE A 424 13.38 5.64 37.70
C PHE A 424 12.00 4.98 37.68
N VAL A 425 11.20 5.25 36.65
CA VAL A 425 9.84 4.72 36.49
C VAL A 425 9.81 3.70 35.36
N SER A 426 9.54 2.44 35.70
CA SER A 426 9.42 1.36 34.72
C SER A 426 8.04 1.34 34.05
N LEU A 427 8.04 1.20 32.73
CA LEU A 427 6.86 1.00 31.89
C LEU A 427 6.79 -0.48 31.49
N ASN A 428 5.75 -1.18 31.95
CA ASN A 428 5.56 -2.59 31.66
C ASN A 428 4.49 -2.79 30.59
N LEU A 429 4.79 -3.60 29.57
CA LEU A 429 3.84 -4.01 28.55
C LEU A 429 3.52 -5.50 28.69
N ALA A 430 2.26 -5.86 28.41
CA ALA A 430 1.80 -7.24 28.38
C ALA A 430 0.75 -7.48 27.28
N ASP A 431 0.60 -8.75 26.90
CA ASP A 431 -0.45 -9.26 26.00
C ASP A 431 -0.46 -8.61 24.60
N LEU A 432 0.73 -8.21 24.14
CA LEU A 432 0.95 -7.68 22.81
C LEU A 432 1.07 -8.80 21.76
N PRO A 433 0.59 -8.58 20.52
CA PRO A 433 0.78 -9.53 19.43
C PRO A 433 2.23 -9.56 18.92
N ALA A 434 2.54 -10.58 18.11
CA ALA A 434 3.88 -10.79 17.54
C ALA A 434 4.40 -9.62 16.70
N SER A 435 3.57 -9.02 15.85
CA SER A 435 3.92 -7.73 15.22
C SER A 435 2.95 -6.67 15.69
N VAL A 436 3.51 -5.59 16.21
CA VAL A 436 2.80 -4.61 17.02
C VAL A 436 3.41 -3.22 16.85
N GLY A 437 2.53 -2.24 16.66
CA GLY A 437 2.83 -0.82 16.80
C GLY A 437 2.21 -0.29 18.09
N VAL A 438 2.98 0.46 18.88
CA VAL A 438 2.56 1.08 20.13
C VAL A 438 2.82 2.58 20.06
N ASP A 439 1.78 3.38 20.23
CA ASP A 439 1.89 4.83 20.45
C ASP A 439 1.50 5.16 21.89
N LEU A 440 2.38 5.83 22.61
CA LEU A 440 2.21 6.20 24.02
C LEU A 440 2.43 7.70 24.20
N ILE A 441 1.51 8.35 24.90
CA ILE A 441 1.68 9.72 25.41
C ILE A 441 1.58 9.67 26.92
N LEU A 442 2.68 9.95 27.61
CA LEU A 442 2.72 10.11 29.05
C LEU A 442 2.57 11.57 29.45
N LYS A 443 1.90 11.80 30.58
CA LYS A 443 1.78 13.07 31.27
C LYS A 443 2.40 12.99 32.65
N PHE A 444 3.16 14.02 32.99
CA PHE A 444 3.77 14.23 34.30
C PHE A 444 3.69 15.72 34.65
N ASP A 445 3.87 16.06 35.92
CA ASP A 445 3.89 17.44 36.39
C ASP A 445 5.26 18.10 36.11
N PRO A 446 5.35 19.08 35.20
CA PRO A 446 6.61 19.73 34.84
C PRO A 446 7.12 20.70 35.91
N GLU A 447 6.32 21.06 36.92
CA GLU A 447 6.76 21.87 38.05
C GLU A 447 7.54 21.04 39.08
N LEU A 448 7.31 19.73 39.11
CA LEU A 448 7.92 18.80 40.07
C LEU A 448 9.00 17.90 39.45
N LEU A 449 8.82 17.53 38.18
CA LEU A 449 9.64 16.53 37.51
C LEU A 449 10.20 17.05 36.19
N GLN A 450 11.43 16.63 35.89
CA GLN A 450 12.04 16.77 34.58
C GLN A 450 12.44 15.40 34.05
N ALA A 451 11.88 14.99 32.92
CA ALA A 451 12.32 13.79 32.22
C ALA A 451 13.69 14.05 31.58
N ILE A 452 14.68 13.22 31.91
CA ILE A 452 16.06 13.32 31.44
C ILE A 452 16.26 12.44 30.22
N GLU A 453 15.96 11.14 30.35
CA GLU A 453 16.15 10.15 29.30
C GLU A 453 15.17 8.97 29.42
N ILE A 454 15.11 8.19 28.34
CA ILE A 454 14.35 6.95 28.26
C ILE A 454 15.37 5.82 28.08
N LEU A 455 15.46 4.95 29.08
CA LEU A 455 16.37 3.81 29.10
C LEU A 455 15.63 2.54 28.65
N PRO A 456 16.30 1.61 27.96
CA PRO A 456 15.70 0.33 27.59
C PRO A 456 15.40 -0.52 28.83
N GLY A 457 14.34 -1.32 28.75
CA GLY A 457 13.93 -2.27 29.79
C GLY A 457 14.54 -3.67 29.63
N ASP A 458 13.75 -4.69 29.96
CA ASP A 458 14.12 -6.11 29.93
C ASP A 458 14.19 -6.68 28.50
N PHE A 459 13.52 -6.04 27.55
CA PHE A 459 13.54 -6.38 26.13
C PHE A 459 13.66 -5.14 25.25
N ASP A 460 14.43 -5.26 24.17
CA ASP A 460 14.80 -4.17 23.25
C ASP A 460 14.58 -4.56 21.78
N ASN A 461 13.51 -5.31 21.50
CA ASN A 461 13.13 -5.75 20.16
C ASN A 461 12.18 -4.77 19.45
N PHE A 462 12.15 -3.53 19.93
CA PHE A 462 11.36 -2.45 19.34
C PHE A 462 12.28 -1.48 18.60
N MET A 463 11.93 -1.16 17.36
CA MET A 463 12.37 0.10 16.77
C MET A 463 11.52 1.20 17.41
N GLN A 464 12.14 2.21 18.02
CA GLN A 464 11.41 3.27 18.72
C GLN A 464 11.92 4.68 18.39
N ALA A 465 11.01 5.64 18.40
CA ALA A 465 11.28 7.07 18.44
C ALA A 465 10.58 7.66 19.66
N ALA A 466 11.17 8.70 20.24
CA ALA A 466 10.59 9.38 21.39
C ALA A 466 10.84 10.89 21.35
N ASP A 467 9.91 11.64 21.94
CA ASP A 467 9.97 13.09 22.12
C ASP A 467 9.69 13.41 23.59
N ILE A 468 10.63 14.08 24.25
CA ILE A 468 10.48 14.57 25.63
C ILE A 468 10.23 16.07 25.58
N ASN A 469 9.04 16.49 26.04
CA ASN A 469 8.67 17.89 26.15
C ASN A 469 8.42 18.25 27.62
N ASN A 470 9.50 18.64 28.31
CA ASN A 470 9.46 19.06 29.71
C ASN A 470 8.61 20.31 29.94
N GLU A 471 8.53 21.25 28.98
CA GLU A 471 7.68 22.44 29.12
C GLU A 471 6.18 22.10 29.21
N LYS A 472 5.75 21.01 28.57
CA LYS A 472 4.35 20.55 28.52
C LYS A 472 4.07 19.35 29.42
N GLY A 473 5.05 18.91 30.22
CA GLY A 473 4.95 17.71 31.05
C GLY A 473 4.56 16.47 30.25
N CYS A 474 5.20 16.27 29.09
CA CYS A 474 4.74 15.30 28.09
C CYS A 474 5.89 14.47 27.54
N ILE A 475 5.72 13.14 27.49
CA ILE A 475 6.62 12.23 26.76
C ILE A 475 5.80 11.52 25.69
N ARG A 476 6.28 11.50 24.45
CA ARG A 476 5.70 10.68 23.38
C ARG A 476 6.66 9.56 23.03
N ILE A 477 6.15 8.35 22.87
CA ILE A 477 6.93 7.20 22.41
C ILE A 477 6.11 6.51 21.31
N ALA A 478 6.71 6.32 20.14
CA ALA A 478 6.16 5.50 19.06
C ALA A 478 7.12 4.36 18.83
N ALA A 479 6.62 3.12 18.81
CA ALA A 479 7.47 1.96 18.67
C ALA A 479 6.82 0.80 17.91
N SER A 480 7.61 0.13 17.09
CA SER A 480 7.18 -0.98 16.26
C SER A 480 8.06 -2.20 16.46
N SER A 481 7.45 -3.38 16.47
CA SER A 481 8.14 -4.68 16.50
C SER A 481 7.44 -5.67 15.58
N ILE A 482 8.19 -6.64 15.04
CA ILE A 482 7.67 -7.72 14.17
C ILE A 482 7.78 -9.13 14.75
N ASP A 483 8.44 -9.27 15.89
CA ASP A 483 8.78 -10.53 16.55
C ASP A 483 8.57 -10.47 18.08
N ASN A 484 7.65 -9.62 18.53
CA ASN A 484 7.35 -9.43 19.93
C ASN A 484 6.78 -10.68 20.61
N ASN A 485 7.56 -11.26 21.51
CA ASN A 485 7.16 -12.37 22.37
C ASN A 485 7.40 -12.07 23.85
N SER A 486 7.55 -10.79 24.19
CA SER A 486 8.05 -10.33 25.48
C SER A 486 6.96 -9.63 26.28
N ASN A 487 6.78 -10.08 27.53
CA ASN A 487 6.01 -9.39 28.57
C ASN A 487 7.00 -8.97 29.66
N GLY A 488 6.90 -7.73 30.16
CA GLY A 488 7.83 -7.22 31.17
C GLY A 488 8.13 -5.73 31.00
N THR A 489 9.29 -5.30 31.52
CA THR A 489 9.73 -3.90 31.43
C THR A 489 10.11 -3.57 30.00
N TRP A 490 9.41 -2.64 29.39
CA TRP A 490 9.70 -2.16 28.03
C TRP A 490 10.69 -1.00 28.05
N ASN A 491 10.38 0.05 28.80
CA ASN A 491 11.21 1.25 28.93
C ASN A 491 11.26 1.68 30.40
N ILE A 492 12.32 2.38 30.78
CA ILE A 492 12.48 3.01 32.10
C ILE A 492 12.67 4.50 31.86
N ILE A 493 11.80 5.32 32.46
CA ILE A 493 11.90 6.78 32.38
C ILE A 493 12.74 7.26 33.55
N HIS A 494 13.83 7.95 33.25
CA HIS A 494 14.64 8.64 34.26
C HIS A 494 14.12 10.07 34.42
N PHE A 495 13.57 10.36 35.60
CA PHE A 495 13.18 11.68 36.02
C PHE A 495 14.19 12.25 37.03
N GLU A 496 14.41 13.56 36.95
CA GLU A 496 15.02 14.36 38.00
C GLU A 496 13.95 15.21 38.69
N ILE A 497 13.97 15.24 40.01
CA ILE A 497 13.09 16.05 40.85
C ILE A 497 13.61 17.49 40.89
N GLN A 498 12.74 18.45 40.57
CA GLN A 498 13.05 19.88 40.64
C GLN A 498 13.21 20.32 42.11
N GLN A 499 14.45 20.63 42.52
CA GLN A 499 14.81 20.93 43.92
C GLN A 499 14.12 22.16 44.53
N ASP A 500 13.56 23.04 43.71
CA ASP A 500 12.91 24.28 44.19
C ASP A 500 11.61 24.02 44.98
N ASN A 501 11.10 22.77 44.99
CA ASN A 501 9.90 22.34 45.73
C ASN A 501 10.24 21.42 46.92
N SER A 502 11.06 21.92 47.85
CA SER A 502 11.66 21.19 48.98
C SER A 502 10.68 20.74 50.09
N GLY A 503 9.75 19.85 49.77
CA GLY A 503 8.88 19.17 50.71
C GLY A 503 8.43 17.81 50.18
N ASP A 504 7.88 16.97 51.05
CA ASP A 504 7.32 15.67 50.64
C ASP A 504 6.19 15.92 49.63
N PHE A 505 6.21 15.20 48.51
CA PHE A 505 5.16 15.29 47.50
C PHE A 505 4.87 13.92 46.88
N GLN A 506 3.67 13.84 46.31
CA GLN A 506 3.22 12.71 45.52
C GLN A 506 2.63 13.26 44.22
N THR A 507 3.09 12.72 43.08
CA THR A 507 2.62 13.15 41.76
C THR A 507 2.42 11.95 40.83
N ASP A 508 1.44 12.04 39.95
CA ASP A 508 1.08 10.96 39.06
C ASP A 508 1.83 11.06 37.72
N VAL A 509 2.23 9.91 37.21
CA VAL A 509 2.63 9.73 35.81
C VAL A 509 1.54 8.91 35.14
N SER A 510 0.85 9.52 34.17
CA SER A 510 -0.35 8.93 33.57
C SER A 510 -0.24 8.78 32.07
N ALA A 511 -0.91 7.76 31.51
CA ALA A 511 -1.04 7.62 30.08
C ALA A 511 -2.21 8.48 29.57
N ALA A 512 -1.91 9.54 28.82
CA ALA A 512 -2.91 10.33 28.11
C ALA A 512 -3.34 9.68 26.78
N LEU A 513 -2.49 8.81 26.23
CA LEU A 513 -2.79 7.93 25.11
C LEU A 513 -2.00 6.64 25.29
N PHE A 514 -2.66 5.49 25.20
CA PHE A 514 -2.02 4.20 24.94
C PHE A 514 -2.76 3.54 23.79
N ARG A 515 -2.13 3.53 22.62
CA ARG A 515 -2.70 3.00 21.38
C ARG A 515 -1.85 1.82 20.93
N VAL A 516 -2.52 0.73 20.56
CA VAL A 516 -1.87 -0.48 20.05
C VAL A 516 -2.51 -0.88 18.75
N ASN A 517 -1.72 -0.96 17.68
CA ASN A 517 -2.18 -1.21 16.31
C ASN A 517 -3.39 -0.33 15.96
N GLU A 518 -3.24 1.00 16.12
CA GLU A 518 -4.27 2.03 15.85
C GLU A 518 -5.55 1.96 16.69
N LYS A 519 -5.69 0.96 17.56
CA LYS A 519 -6.78 0.89 18.53
C LYS A 519 -6.40 1.62 19.81
N ASP A 520 -7.25 2.55 20.25
CA ASP A 520 -7.09 3.24 21.52
C ASP A 520 -7.42 2.29 22.68
N GLU A 521 -6.40 2.00 23.49
CA GLU A 521 -6.43 1.11 24.64
C GLU A 521 -6.11 1.88 25.93
N THR A 522 -6.21 3.21 25.93
CA THR A 522 -5.88 4.06 27.09
C THR A 522 -6.62 3.65 28.37
N ALA A 523 -7.84 3.14 28.24
CA ALA A 523 -8.62 2.63 29.36
C ALA A 523 -8.03 1.38 30.04
N SER A 524 -7.13 0.65 29.38
CA SER A 524 -6.41 -0.50 29.92
C SER A 524 -5.13 -0.12 30.67
N ALA A 525 -4.66 1.13 30.53
CA ALA A 525 -3.44 1.59 31.16
C ALA A 525 -3.62 1.83 32.66
N ILE A 526 -2.66 1.36 33.45
CA ILE A 526 -2.57 1.62 34.88
C ILE A 526 -1.55 2.74 35.10
N ASN A 527 -2.02 3.87 35.64
CA ASN A 527 -1.19 5.01 35.96
C ASN A 527 -0.25 4.71 37.14
N GLY A 528 0.92 5.33 37.13
CA GLY A 528 1.92 5.21 38.18
C GLY A 528 1.95 6.46 39.03
N THR A 529 2.56 6.33 40.20
CA THR A 529 2.73 7.45 41.13
C THR A 529 4.18 7.51 41.59
N ILE A 530 4.73 8.72 41.61
CA ILE A 530 6.05 9.02 42.16
C ILE A 530 5.87 9.66 43.54
N SER A 531 6.50 9.09 44.55
CA SER A 531 6.55 9.63 45.90
C SER A 531 7.97 10.07 46.24
N TYR A 532 8.12 11.33 46.66
CA TYR A 532 9.38 11.86 47.16
C TYR A 532 9.24 12.20 48.63
N MET A 533 10.13 11.66 49.45
CA MET A 533 10.18 11.91 50.88
C MET A 533 11.52 12.55 51.24
N VAL A 534 11.47 13.72 51.87
CA VAL A 534 12.67 14.38 52.39
C VAL A 534 13.20 13.54 53.56
N PRO A 535 14.50 13.18 53.60
CA PRO A 535 15.05 12.46 54.73
C PRO A 535 14.86 13.28 56.02
N THR A 536 13.94 12.86 56.89
CA THR A 536 13.85 13.42 58.23
C THR A 536 15.09 13.01 59.02
N GLY A 537 15.86 14.03 59.42
CA GLY A 537 17.07 14.01 60.24
C GLY A 537 17.60 12.69 60.80
N LEU A 538 18.90 12.46 60.61
CA LEU A 538 19.76 11.62 61.45
C LEU A 538 19.24 11.53 62.89
N ASP A 539 18.72 10.37 63.30
CA ASP A 539 18.48 10.05 64.70
C ASP A 539 19.85 9.86 65.37
N LEU A 540 20.45 10.94 65.84
CA LEU A 540 21.59 10.92 66.74
C LEU A 540 21.12 10.52 68.14
N GLN A 541 20.59 9.30 68.28
CA GLN A 541 20.41 8.67 69.59
C GLN A 541 21.63 7.81 69.92
N THR A 542 22.53 8.45 70.68
CA THR A 542 23.28 7.86 71.80
C THR A 542 23.76 6.41 71.66
N GLU A 543 25.00 6.24 71.20
CA GLU A 543 25.92 5.30 71.85
C GLU A 543 27.22 6.03 72.20
N ASN A 544 27.24 6.58 73.42
CA ASN A 544 28.46 6.96 74.10
C ASN A 544 29.10 5.66 74.65
N SER A 545 29.57 4.77 73.76
CA SER A 545 30.41 3.64 74.16
C SER A 545 31.87 4.11 74.12
N SER A 546 32.49 4.05 75.29
CA SER A 546 33.82 4.54 75.61
C SER A 546 34.90 4.02 74.67
N LEU A 547 35.60 4.94 73.99
CA LEU A 547 36.93 4.70 73.46
C LEU A 547 37.93 4.61 74.64
N GLN A 548 38.42 3.42 74.92
CA GLN A 548 39.66 3.25 75.68
C GLN A 548 40.85 3.53 74.74
N CYS A 549 41.80 4.32 75.25
CA CYS A 549 43.02 4.79 74.57
C CYS A 549 43.96 3.67 74.11
#